data_AF-A0A397GPG4-F1
#
_entry.id   AF-A0A397GPG4-F1
#
_cell.length_a   1.000
_cell.length_b   1.000
_cell.length_c   1.000
_cell.angle_alpha   90.00
_cell.angle_beta   90.00
_cell.angle_gamma   90.00
#
_symmetry.space_group_name_H-M   'P 1'
#
loop_
_entity.id
_entity.type
_entity.pdbx_description
1 polymer ?
#
loop_
_entity_poly.entity_id
_entity_poly.type
_entity_poly.pdbx_seq_one_letter_code
_entity_poly.pdbx_strand_id
1 'polypeptide(L)'
;MSIHLKTNKENNYASIQFYGITQDPETHSYMMVLEYAADGNLREYLKINFNNINWEQKLKNLWLLSLKFMNIHKLDIVHQDLHPGNILSSNFKSYAIKISDFGLTADVYSFGIIAYEMVTGFPPYPDILHDNDLALKICNGLRPKIPFHTPKLITRMIMCWNARVTHRPTFDKLYNELEKYYDNYLEEGKNNDSEIVIQIKKAEEFSENQESTNTTTTTPLNYQTHPQAIYTS
;
A
#
# COMPACT_ATOMS: atom_id res chain seq x y z
N MET A 1 -6.84 18.90 10.70
CA MET A 1 -8.13 19.51 10.27
C MET A 1 -8.07 20.19 8.90
N SER A 2 -7.34 21.29 8.68
CA SER A 2 -7.34 22.05 7.41
C SER A 2 -7.05 21.21 6.16
N ILE A 3 -6.15 20.23 6.25
CA ILE A 3 -5.83 19.28 5.18
C ILE A 3 -7.08 18.52 4.70
N HIS A 4 -7.82 17.86 5.59
CA HIS A 4 -9.06 17.13 5.25
C HIS A 4 -10.13 18.04 4.60
N LEU A 5 -10.13 19.34 4.91
CA LEU A 5 -11.05 20.31 4.31
C LEU A 5 -10.61 20.77 2.90
N LYS A 6 -9.31 20.69 2.57
CA LYS A 6 -8.82 20.87 1.19
C LYS A 6 -9.11 19.62 0.35
N THR A 7 -8.66 18.45 0.81
CA THR A 7 -8.69 17.19 0.05
C THR A 7 -10.10 16.68 -0.27
N ASN A 8 -11.10 17.02 0.54
CA ASN A 8 -12.52 16.68 0.27
C ASN A 8 -13.24 17.74 -0.59
N LYS A 9 -12.73 18.98 -0.73
CA LYS A 9 -13.44 20.06 -1.46
C LYS A 9 -13.36 19.96 -2.99
N GLU A 10 -12.28 19.41 -3.53
CA GLU A 10 -12.01 19.42 -4.97
C GLU A 10 -12.44 18.12 -5.67
N ASN A 11 -13.55 17.50 -5.23
CA ASN A 11 -14.08 16.22 -5.73
C ASN A 11 -13.08 15.03 -5.77
N ASN A 12 -11.90 15.16 -5.14
CA ASN A 12 -10.83 14.18 -5.25
C ASN A 12 -11.05 12.91 -4.39
N TYR A 13 -11.92 12.97 -3.38
CA TYR A 13 -12.25 11.87 -2.46
C TYR A 13 -11.02 11.06 -1.98
N ALA A 14 -9.88 11.74 -1.83
CA ALA A 14 -8.59 11.11 -1.57
C ALA A 14 -8.41 10.81 -0.09
N SER A 15 -8.76 11.78 0.76
CA SER A 15 -8.85 11.63 2.20
C SER A 15 -10.11 10.89 2.64
N ILE A 16 -10.07 10.29 3.82
CA ILE A 16 -11.28 9.97 4.59
C ILE A 16 -12.04 11.25 4.94
N GLN A 17 -13.37 11.21 4.92
CA GLN A 17 -14.19 12.38 5.23
C GLN A 17 -14.05 12.73 6.72
N PHE A 18 -13.87 14.03 6.99
CA PHE A 18 -13.86 14.61 8.33
C PHE A 18 -15.19 15.34 8.56
N TYR A 19 -15.90 15.03 9.65
CA TYR A 19 -17.18 15.64 9.98
C TYR A 19 -17.06 16.75 11.03
N GLY A 20 -16.12 16.65 11.97
CA GLY A 20 -15.92 17.66 13.01
C GLY A 20 -15.00 17.19 14.15
N ILE A 21 -14.97 17.98 15.22
CA ILE A 21 -14.36 17.63 16.49
C ILE A 21 -15.48 17.50 17.53
N THR A 22 -15.36 16.51 18.40
CA THR A 22 -16.15 16.37 19.63
C THR A 22 -15.21 16.38 20.85
N GLN A 23 -15.78 16.42 22.05
CA GLN A 23 -15.03 16.26 23.29
C GLN A 23 -15.65 15.11 24.10
N ASP A 24 -14.78 14.24 24.62
CA ASP A 24 -15.17 13.14 25.48
C ASP A 24 -15.62 13.68 26.86
N PRO A 25 -16.82 13.32 27.36
CA PRO A 25 -17.39 13.94 28.56
C PRO A 25 -16.72 13.51 29.87
N GLU A 26 -15.98 12.39 29.87
CA GLU A 26 -15.30 11.88 31.07
C GLU A 26 -13.86 12.40 31.13
N THR A 27 -13.04 12.05 30.13
CA THR A 27 -11.62 12.41 30.06
C THR A 27 -11.38 13.87 29.64
N HIS A 28 -12.41 14.55 29.13
CA HIS A 28 -12.32 15.90 28.55
C HIS A 28 -11.39 15.98 27.31
N SER A 29 -11.07 14.83 26.71
CA SER A 29 -10.18 14.72 25.54
C SER A 29 -10.90 15.14 24.25
N TYR A 30 -10.26 15.94 23.41
CA TYR A 30 -10.79 16.25 22.08
C TYR A 30 -10.59 15.08 21.11
N MET A 31 -11.64 14.74 20.37
CA MET A 31 -11.69 13.62 19.42
C MET A 31 -12.10 14.11 18.02
N MET A 32 -11.49 13.55 16.97
CA MET A 32 -11.93 13.81 15.58
C MET A 32 -13.03 12.83 15.18
N VAL A 33 -14.08 13.36 14.54
CA VAL A 33 -15.19 12.55 14.00
C VAL A 33 -14.96 12.35 12.50
N LEU A 34 -14.75 11.10 12.08
CA LEU A 34 -14.42 10.70 10.72
C LEU A 34 -15.49 9.77 10.12
N GLU A 35 -15.47 9.61 8.80
CA GLU A 35 -16.16 8.53 8.09
C GLU A 35 -15.70 7.15 8.58
N TYR A 36 -16.63 6.19 8.66
CA TYR A 36 -16.33 4.85 9.17
C TYR A 36 -15.83 3.93 8.06
N ALA A 37 -14.58 3.47 8.19
CA ALA A 37 -13.96 2.48 7.34
C ALA A 37 -14.24 1.06 7.84
N ALA A 38 -15.30 0.42 7.32
CA ALA A 38 -15.78 -0.88 7.78
C ALA A 38 -14.79 -2.05 7.56
N ASP A 39 -13.93 -2.00 6.53
CA ASP A 39 -12.85 -2.98 6.33
C ASP A 39 -11.58 -2.62 7.14
N GLY A 40 -11.60 -1.50 7.88
CA GLY A 40 -10.46 -1.01 8.65
C GLY A 40 -9.31 -0.50 7.77
N ASN A 41 -8.08 -0.80 8.17
CA ASN A 41 -6.85 -0.42 7.46
C ASN A 41 -6.33 -1.54 6.54
N LEU A 42 -5.51 -1.15 5.57
CA LEU A 42 -4.94 -2.04 4.57
C LEU A 42 -4.02 -3.09 5.20
N ARG A 43 -3.30 -2.79 6.29
CA ARG A 43 -2.36 -3.73 6.93
C ARG A 43 -3.09 -4.93 7.55
N GLU A 44 -4.12 -4.68 8.35
CA GLU A 44 -4.92 -5.74 8.97
C GLU A 44 -5.81 -6.43 7.92
N TYR A 45 -6.34 -5.70 6.94
CA TYR A 45 -7.05 -6.30 5.81
C TYR A 45 -6.17 -7.28 5.03
N LEU A 46 -4.91 -6.92 4.72
CA LEU A 46 -3.95 -7.81 4.04
C LEU A 46 -3.64 -9.05 4.87
N LYS A 47 -3.33 -8.92 6.17
CA LYS A 47 -3.04 -10.08 7.05
C LYS A 47 -4.14 -11.15 7.01
N ILE A 48 -5.41 -10.73 6.93
CA ILE A 48 -6.58 -11.61 6.94
C ILE A 48 -6.93 -12.10 5.52
N ASN A 49 -6.78 -11.25 4.50
CA ASN A 49 -7.37 -11.50 3.18
C ASN A 49 -6.36 -11.76 2.04
N PHE A 50 -5.04 -11.69 2.24
CA PHE A 50 -4.05 -11.66 1.15
C PHE A 50 -4.26 -12.70 0.03
N ASN A 51 -4.50 -13.97 0.39
CA ASN A 51 -4.70 -15.06 -0.58
C ASN A 51 -6.01 -14.92 -1.38
N ASN A 52 -6.98 -14.15 -0.88
CA ASN A 52 -8.24 -13.82 -1.56
C ASN A 52 -8.14 -12.57 -2.46
N ILE A 53 -6.98 -11.90 -2.54
CA ILE A 53 -6.78 -10.68 -3.33
C ILE A 53 -6.03 -11.02 -4.62
N ASN A 54 -6.75 -11.03 -5.74
CA ASN A 54 -6.21 -11.28 -7.07
C ASN A 54 -5.34 -10.11 -7.59
N TRP A 55 -4.69 -10.32 -8.74
CA TRP A 55 -3.82 -9.29 -9.33
C TRP A 55 -4.57 -8.09 -9.92
N GLU A 56 -5.82 -8.24 -10.38
CA GLU A 56 -6.67 -7.09 -10.74
C GLU A 56 -6.76 -6.12 -9.54
N GLN A 57 -7.15 -6.62 -8.37
CA GLN A 57 -7.33 -5.83 -7.16
C GLN A 57 -5.99 -5.20 -6.71
N LYS A 58 -4.89 -5.95 -6.75
CA LYS A 58 -3.54 -5.43 -6.42
C LYS A 58 -3.14 -4.28 -7.35
N LEU A 59 -3.24 -4.46 -8.67
CA LEU A 59 -2.91 -3.43 -9.66
C LEU A 59 -3.78 -2.17 -9.49
N LYS A 60 -5.09 -2.36 -9.40
CA LYS A 60 -6.08 -1.29 -9.30
C LYS A 60 -5.96 -0.47 -8.02
N ASN A 61 -5.70 -1.13 -6.89
CA ASN A 61 -5.48 -0.44 -5.62
C ASN A 61 -4.21 0.42 -5.67
N LEU A 62 -3.13 -0.06 -6.29
CA LEU A 62 -1.90 0.72 -6.48
C LEU A 62 -2.10 1.89 -7.44
N TRP A 63 -2.79 1.67 -8.57
CA TRP A 63 -3.15 2.73 -9.53
C TRP A 63 -3.97 3.84 -8.86
N LEU A 64 -5.07 3.49 -8.17
CA LEU A 64 -5.93 4.43 -7.45
C LEU A 64 -5.20 5.17 -6.32
N LEU A 65 -4.28 4.50 -5.61
CA LEU A 65 -3.41 5.16 -4.64
C LEU A 65 -2.47 6.16 -5.32
N SER A 66 -1.83 5.80 -6.43
CA SER A 66 -0.94 6.71 -7.17
C SER A 66 -1.68 7.95 -7.71
N LEU A 67 -2.93 7.79 -8.16
CA LEU A 67 -3.82 8.88 -8.55
C LEU A 67 -4.13 9.81 -7.35
N LYS A 68 -4.49 9.23 -6.20
CA LYS A 68 -4.78 9.98 -4.97
C LYS A 68 -3.55 10.76 -4.49
N PHE A 69 -2.35 10.17 -4.51
CA PHE A 69 -1.12 10.88 -4.13
C PHE A 69 -0.70 11.94 -5.15
N MET A 70 -0.82 11.67 -6.45
CA MET A 70 -0.62 12.68 -7.50
C MET A 70 -1.54 13.90 -7.27
N ASN A 71 -2.81 13.68 -6.92
CA ASN A 71 -3.76 14.77 -6.71
C ASN A 71 -3.61 15.45 -5.34
N ILE A 72 -3.19 14.73 -4.29
CA ILE A 72 -2.79 15.34 -3.00
C ILE A 72 -1.58 16.27 -3.20
N HIS A 73 -0.56 15.83 -3.95
CA HIS A 73 0.65 16.62 -4.23
C HIS A 73 0.35 17.90 -5.03
N LYS A 74 -0.67 17.89 -5.92
CA LYS A 74 -1.13 19.09 -6.66
C LYS A 74 -1.76 20.18 -5.78
N LEU A 75 -2.07 19.88 -4.50
CA LEU A 75 -2.64 20.83 -3.54
C LEU A 75 -1.59 21.51 -2.63
N ASP A 76 -0.30 21.29 -2.95
CA ASP A 76 0.86 21.46 -2.05
C ASP A 76 0.66 20.76 -0.69
N ILE A 77 -0.11 19.67 -0.69
CA ILE A 77 -0.28 18.78 0.46
C ILE A 77 0.65 17.61 0.26
N VAL A 78 1.35 17.26 1.33
CA VAL A 78 2.16 16.06 1.43
C VAL A 78 1.42 15.18 2.46
N HIS A 79 1.37 13.85 2.30
CA HIS A 79 0.54 13.00 3.18
C HIS A 79 1.13 12.77 4.58
N GLN A 80 2.39 12.40 4.62
CA GLN A 80 3.30 12.62 5.73
C GLN A 80 3.36 11.65 6.92
N ASP A 81 2.51 10.62 6.98
CA ASP A 81 2.76 9.39 7.77
C ASP A 81 2.32 8.18 6.94
N LEU A 82 2.93 8.02 5.76
CA LEU A 82 2.38 7.17 4.73
C LEU A 82 2.78 5.70 4.92
N HIS A 83 1.91 4.92 5.55
CA HIS A 83 2.00 3.47 5.70
C HIS A 83 0.63 2.78 5.52
N PRO A 84 0.56 1.47 5.22
CA PRO A 84 -0.71 0.73 5.08
C PRO A 84 -1.73 0.87 6.22
N GLY A 85 -1.32 1.17 7.45
CA GLY A 85 -2.24 1.56 8.54
C GLY A 85 -3.10 2.81 8.23
N ASN A 86 -2.53 3.81 7.54
CA ASN A 86 -3.20 5.07 7.21
C ASN A 86 -3.89 5.02 5.83
N ILE A 87 -4.04 3.81 5.27
CA ILE A 87 -4.82 3.50 4.07
C ILE A 87 -6.07 2.74 4.52
N LEU A 88 -7.22 3.42 4.52
CA LEU A 88 -8.48 2.90 5.06
C LEU A 88 -9.47 2.58 3.92
N SER A 89 -10.46 1.72 4.18
CA SER A 89 -11.56 1.48 3.24
C SER A 89 -12.87 1.11 3.92
N SER A 90 -13.99 1.51 3.32
CA SER A 90 -15.31 0.96 3.66
C SER A 90 -15.59 -0.38 2.97
N ASN A 91 -14.85 -0.68 1.89
CA ASN A 91 -14.86 -1.96 1.17
C ASN A 91 -13.67 -1.98 0.17
N PHE A 92 -12.61 -2.75 0.46
CA PHE A 92 -11.44 -2.88 -0.42
C PHE A 92 -11.77 -3.60 -1.74
N LYS A 93 -12.78 -4.46 -1.77
CA LYS A 93 -13.24 -5.18 -2.98
C LYS A 93 -14.02 -4.28 -3.93
N SER A 94 -14.63 -3.20 -3.43
CA SER A 94 -15.25 -2.13 -4.25
C SER A 94 -14.33 -0.93 -4.46
N TYR A 95 -13.03 -1.08 -4.19
CA TYR A 95 -12.00 -0.08 -4.50
C TYR A 95 -12.17 1.27 -3.78
N ALA A 96 -12.89 1.30 -2.66
CA ALA A 96 -13.32 2.51 -1.94
C ALA A 96 -12.22 3.16 -1.06
N ILE A 97 -10.96 3.07 -1.49
CA ILE A 97 -9.79 3.43 -0.70
C ILE A 97 -9.77 4.92 -0.33
N LYS A 98 -9.52 5.19 0.95
CA LYS A 98 -9.32 6.50 1.56
C LYS A 98 -7.94 6.58 2.24
N ILE A 99 -7.46 7.80 2.42
CA ILE A 99 -6.21 8.10 3.13
C ILE A 99 -6.56 8.85 4.41
N SER A 100 -6.04 8.43 5.56
CA SER A 100 -6.23 9.09 6.85
C SER A 100 -4.91 9.71 7.36
N ASP A 101 -4.97 10.43 8.48
CA ASP A 101 -3.79 10.75 9.32
C ASP A 101 -2.60 11.41 8.59
N PHE A 102 -2.79 12.68 8.24
CA PHE A 102 -1.81 13.46 7.48
C PHE A 102 -0.76 14.11 8.44
N GLY A 103 0.51 13.67 8.39
CA GLY A 103 1.58 13.87 9.39
C GLY A 103 2.69 14.91 9.05
N LEU A 104 4.00 14.56 9.20
CA LEU A 104 5.14 15.46 8.87
C LEU A 104 6.18 15.13 7.74
N THR A 105 6.36 13.92 7.17
CA THR A 105 7.08 13.74 5.86
C THR A 105 6.58 12.57 5.00
N ALA A 106 6.13 12.81 3.73
CA ALA A 106 5.81 11.74 2.77
C ALA A 106 6.49 11.93 1.43
N ASP A 107 6.85 10.79 0.87
CA ASP A 107 7.57 10.69 -0.37
C ASP A 107 7.14 9.42 -1.11
N VAL A 108 7.80 9.22 -2.25
CA VAL A 108 7.64 8.05 -3.11
C VAL A 108 8.13 6.78 -2.41
N TYR A 109 9.07 6.85 -1.45
CA TYR A 109 9.58 5.70 -0.70
C TYR A 109 8.45 5.04 0.10
N SER A 110 7.62 5.83 0.78
CA SER A 110 6.44 5.32 1.49
C SER A 110 5.43 4.61 0.59
N PHE A 111 5.17 5.12 -0.62
CA PHE A 111 4.33 4.40 -1.60
C PHE A 111 4.94 3.04 -1.97
N GLY A 112 6.28 2.94 -2.05
CA GLY A 112 6.98 1.66 -2.22
C GLY A 112 6.72 0.66 -1.09
N ILE A 113 6.60 1.11 0.16
CA ILE A 113 6.25 0.25 1.31
C ILE A 113 4.83 -0.31 1.16
N ILE A 114 3.87 0.54 0.77
CA ILE A 114 2.49 0.11 0.49
C ILE A 114 2.46 -0.86 -0.70
N ALA A 115 3.22 -0.60 -1.77
CA ALA A 115 3.33 -1.49 -2.91
C ALA A 115 3.90 -2.86 -2.52
N TYR A 116 4.91 -2.91 -1.65
CA TYR A 116 5.49 -4.15 -1.14
C TYR A 116 4.51 -4.94 -0.27
N GLU A 117 3.83 -4.31 0.70
CA GLU A 117 2.82 -4.97 1.54
C GLU A 117 1.62 -5.47 0.70
N MET A 118 1.12 -4.66 -0.25
CA MET A 118 0.03 -5.05 -1.18
C MET A 118 0.40 -6.24 -2.07
N VAL A 119 1.64 -6.29 -2.57
CA VAL A 119 2.07 -7.29 -3.57
C VAL A 119 2.53 -8.59 -2.90
N THR A 120 3.22 -8.49 -1.77
CA THR A 120 3.87 -9.64 -1.12
C THR A 120 3.17 -10.12 0.15
N GLY A 121 2.32 -9.29 0.75
CA GLY A 121 1.62 -9.56 2.01
C GLY A 121 2.52 -9.50 3.27
N PHE A 122 3.84 -9.46 3.10
CA PHE A 122 4.80 -9.32 4.19
C PHE A 122 4.97 -7.83 4.56
N PRO A 123 4.98 -7.47 5.86
CA PRO A 123 5.43 -6.15 6.28
C PRO A 123 6.97 -6.03 6.09
N PRO A 124 7.53 -4.82 6.06
CA PRO A 124 8.96 -4.63 5.87
C PRO A 124 9.76 -5.08 7.12
N TYR A 125 10.84 -5.83 6.91
CA TYR A 125 11.80 -6.28 7.94
C TYR A 125 11.22 -7.12 9.12
N PRO A 126 10.33 -8.11 8.89
CA PRO A 126 9.63 -8.81 9.96
C PRO A 126 10.58 -9.59 10.87
N ASP A 127 11.70 -10.05 10.32
CA ASP A 127 12.70 -10.89 10.99
C ASP A 127 13.79 -10.10 11.76
N ILE A 128 13.62 -8.79 11.95
CA ILE A 128 14.65 -7.89 12.51
C ILE A 128 14.10 -7.02 13.65
N LEU A 129 14.94 -6.73 14.65
CA LEU A 129 14.71 -5.71 15.67
C LEU A 129 14.49 -4.32 15.04
N HIS A 130 13.43 -3.60 15.44
CA HIS A 130 13.19 -2.23 15.01
C HIS A 130 13.92 -1.24 15.93
N ASP A 131 15.19 -0.97 15.64
CA ASP A 131 16.04 -0.04 16.40
C ASP A 131 16.83 0.94 15.51
N ASN A 132 17.76 1.67 16.13
CA ASN A 132 18.64 2.63 15.45
C ASN A 132 19.64 1.95 14.50
N ASP A 133 20.02 0.69 14.70
CA ASP A 133 20.91 -0.06 13.81
C ASP A 133 20.15 -0.50 12.54
N LEU A 134 18.90 -0.95 12.67
CA LEU A 134 18.03 -1.14 11.50
C LEU A 134 17.84 0.18 10.73
N ALA A 135 17.59 1.30 11.41
CA ALA A 135 17.48 2.61 10.75
C ALA A 135 18.76 3.00 10.00
N LEU A 136 19.95 2.83 10.60
CA LEU A 136 21.24 3.06 9.95
C LEU A 136 21.46 2.13 8.75
N LYS A 137 21.11 0.85 8.85
CA LYS A 137 21.17 -0.10 7.72
C LYS A 137 20.27 0.33 6.57
N ILE A 138 19.06 0.82 6.84
CA ILE A 138 18.12 1.34 5.83
C ILE A 138 18.71 2.57 5.13
N CYS A 139 19.28 3.52 5.88
CA CYS A 139 20.01 4.66 5.32
C CYS A 139 21.19 4.23 4.44
N ASN A 140 21.92 3.19 4.85
CA ASN A 140 23.05 2.60 4.11
C ASN A 140 22.63 1.67 2.95
N GLY A 141 21.34 1.51 2.67
CA GLY A 141 20.85 0.82 1.47
C GLY A 141 20.15 -0.53 1.69
N LEU A 142 19.98 -1.01 2.93
CA LEU A 142 19.16 -2.19 3.22
C LEU A 142 17.72 -1.97 2.76
N ARG A 143 17.12 -2.95 2.09
CA ARG A 143 15.72 -2.91 1.59
C ARG A 143 14.97 -4.20 1.96
N PRO A 144 13.62 -4.19 1.99
CA PRO A 144 12.82 -5.40 2.22
C PRO A 144 13.11 -6.49 1.18
N LYS A 145 13.00 -7.75 1.60
CA LYS A 145 13.32 -8.93 0.79
C LYS A 145 12.16 -9.24 -0.16
N ILE A 146 12.25 -8.82 -1.41
CA ILE A 146 11.22 -9.10 -2.43
C ILE A 146 11.29 -10.59 -2.84
N PRO A 147 10.18 -11.37 -2.75
CA PRO A 147 10.15 -12.77 -3.21
C PRO A 147 10.50 -12.90 -4.69
N PHE A 148 11.28 -13.91 -5.08
CA PHE A 148 11.82 -14.02 -6.44
C PHE A 148 10.77 -14.24 -7.54
N HIS A 149 9.58 -14.74 -7.18
CA HIS A 149 8.43 -14.90 -8.08
C HIS A 149 7.67 -13.58 -8.32
N THR A 150 7.98 -12.51 -7.58
CA THR A 150 7.34 -11.19 -7.77
C THR A 150 7.59 -10.69 -9.20
N PRO A 151 6.56 -10.24 -9.94
CA PRO A 151 6.73 -9.66 -11.26
C PRO A 151 7.83 -8.58 -11.29
N LYS A 152 8.77 -8.68 -12.24
CA LYS A 152 9.93 -7.80 -12.34
C LYS A 152 9.54 -6.35 -12.66
N LEU A 153 8.44 -6.14 -13.39
CA LEU A 153 7.89 -4.81 -13.64
C LEU A 153 7.34 -4.19 -12.34
N ILE A 154 6.59 -4.95 -11.55
CA ILE A 154 6.12 -4.52 -10.22
C ILE A 154 7.30 -4.29 -9.26
N THR A 155 8.34 -5.12 -9.32
CA THR A 155 9.59 -4.93 -8.58
C THR A 155 10.27 -3.60 -8.94
N ARG A 156 10.26 -3.19 -10.23
CA ARG A 156 10.76 -1.87 -10.66
C ARG A 156 9.94 -0.71 -10.12
N MET A 157 8.64 -0.91 -9.90
CA MET A 157 7.77 0.09 -9.25
C MET A 157 8.06 0.17 -7.75
N ILE A 158 8.26 -0.96 -7.07
CA ILE A 158 8.66 -1.01 -5.65
C ILE A 158 10.03 -0.34 -5.40
N MET A 159 10.91 -0.24 -6.41
CA MET A 159 12.17 0.54 -6.33
C MET A 159 11.99 2.07 -6.18
N CYS A 160 10.77 2.55 -5.95
CA CYS A 160 10.45 3.74 -5.15
C CYS A 160 11.42 4.03 -3.99
N TRP A 161 11.96 2.99 -3.34
CA TRP A 161 12.91 3.13 -2.23
C TRP A 161 14.35 3.56 -2.59
N ASN A 162 14.60 4.12 -3.78
CA ASN A 162 15.96 4.49 -4.16
C ASN A 162 16.60 5.44 -3.11
N ALA A 163 17.85 5.16 -2.72
CA ALA A 163 18.58 5.98 -1.75
C ALA A 163 18.79 7.42 -2.25
N ARG A 164 18.91 7.61 -3.57
CA ARG A 164 18.91 8.94 -4.20
C ARG A 164 17.47 9.35 -4.51
N VAL A 165 16.98 10.39 -3.83
CA VAL A 165 15.62 10.93 -4.05
C VAL A 165 15.37 11.27 -5.52
N THR A 166 16.36 11.83 -6.22
CA THR A 166 16.31 12.16 -7.65
C THR A 166 16.21 10.96 -8.60
N HIS A 167 16.38 9.74 -8.10
CA HIS A 167 16.27 8.50 -8.88
C HIS A 167 14.96 7.74 -8.58
N ARG A 168 14.08 8.31 -7.76
CA ARG A 168 12.72 7.80 -7.51
C ARG A 168 11.77 8.33 -8.59
N PRO A 169 10.75 7.56 -9.03
CA PRO A 169 9.74 8.06 -9.97
C PRO A 169 8.88 9.18 -9.34
N THR A 170 8.25 10.04 -10.15
CA THR A 170 7.17 10.93 -9.65
C THR A 170 5.85 10.16 -9.54
N PHE A 171 4.87 10.70 -8.82
CA PHE A 171 3.54 10.09 -8.80
C PHE A 171 2.84 10.07 -10.16
N ASP A 172 3.09 11.06 -11.03
CA ASP A 172 2.61 11.05 -12.42
C ASP A 172 3.22 9.89 -13.22
N LYS A 173 4.51 9.59 -13.02
CA LYS A 173 5.15 8.42 -13.64
C LYS A 173 4.60 7.11 -13.06
N LEU A 174 4.39 7.05 -11.75
CA LEU A 174 3.79 5.88 -11.10
C LEU A 174 2.38 5.61 -11.65
N TYR A 175 1.56 6.66 -11.75
CA TYR A 175 0.22 6.62 -12.31
C TYR A 175 0.22 6.06 -13.75
N ASN A 176 1.00 6.65 -14.65
CA ASN A 176 1.03 6.23 -16.07
C ASN A 176 1.51 4.78 -16.28
N GLU A 177 2.48 4.31 -15.48
CA GLU A 177 2.94 2.91 -15.53
C GLU A 177 1.88 1.95 -14.94
N LEU A 178 1.22 2.31 -13.83
CA LEU A 178 0.19 1.47 -13.18
C LEU A 178 -1.12 1.41 -13.98
N GLU A 179 -1.53 2.52 -14.59
CA GLU A 179 -2.65 2.60 -15.54
C GLU A 179 -2.41 1.61 -16.68
N LYS A 180 -1.26 1.73 -17.35
CA LYS A 180 -0.84 0.80 -18.39
C LYS A 180 -0.80 -0.66 -17.92
N TYR A 181 -0.30 -0.95 -16.71
CA TYR A 181 -0.23 -2.32 -16.21
C TYR A 181 -1.62 -2.91 -15.92
N TYR A 182 -2.54 -2.10 -15.40
CA TYR A 182 -3.92 -2.46 -15.13
C TYR A 182 -4.71 -2.70 -16.44
N ASP A 183 -4.62 -1.78 -17.41
CA ASP A 183 -5.28 -1.92 -18.72
C ASP A 183 -4.80 -3.18 -19.47
N ASN A 184 -3.48 -3.42 -19.48
CA ASN A 184 -2.90 -4.63 -20.08
C ASN A 184 -3.38 -5.94 -19.42
N TYR A 185 -3.75 -5.91 -18.14
CA TYR A 185 -4.31 -7.07 -17.41
C TYR A 185 -5.83 -7.17 -17.56
N LEU A 186 -6.54 -6.09 -17.89
CA LEU A 186 -7.97 -6.15 -18.27
C LEU A 186 -8.19 -6.62 -19.72
N GLU A 187 -7.25 -6.37 -20.64
CA GLU A 187 -7.36 -6.79 -22.05
C GLU A 187 -7.02 -8.28 -22.31
N GLU A 188 -7.10 -9.14 -21.28
CA GLU A 188 -6.91 -10.58 -21.44
C GLU A 188 -7.88 -11.19 -22.46
N GLY A 189 -7.33 -12.01 -23.36
CA GLY A 189 -8.02 -12.53 -24.54
C GLY A 189 -7.73 -11.75 -25.83
N LYS A 190 -7.11 -10.56 -25.78
CA LYS A 190 -6.64 -9.83 -26.98
C LYS A 190 -5.13 -9.79 -27.16
N ASN A 191 -4.36 -9.71 -26.08
CA ASN A 191 -2.93 -9.36 -26.14
C ASN A 191 -2.06 -10.24 -25.23
N ASN A 192 -1.92 -11.51 -25.61
CA ASN A 192 -1.22 -12.53 -24.81
C ASN A 192 0.29 -12.29 -24.64
N ASP A 193 0.89 -11.41 -25.46
CA ASP A 193 2.32 -11.11 -25.45
C ASP A 193 2.71 -10.01 -24.42
N SER A 194 1.76 -9.56 -23.59
CA SER A 194 1.99 -8.50 -22.61
C SER A 194 2.90 -8.98 -21.44
N GLU A 195 4.13 -8.47 -21.39
CA GLU A 195 5.16 -8.85 -20.41
C GLU A 195 4.70 -8.74 -18.94
N ILE A 196 3.78 -7.81 -18.60
CA ILE A 196 3.22 -7.72 -17.24
C ILE A 196 2.29 -8.91 -16.94
N VAL A 197 1.42 -9.28 -17.89
CA VAL A 197 0.53 -10.44 -17.78
C VAL A 197 1.34 -11.74 -17.70
N ILE A 198 2.34 -11.89 -18.57
CA ILE A 198 3.25 -13.05 -18.58
C ILE A 198 4.01 -13.18 -17.25
N GLN A 199 4.42 -12.08 -16.62
CA GLN A 199 5.06 -12.11 -15.31
C GLN A 199 4.08 -12.39 -14.15
N ILE A 200 2.86 -11.87 -14.22
CA ILE A 200 1.82 -12.10 -13.21
C ILE A 200 1.39 -13.57 -13.21
N LYS A 201 1.11 -14.16 -14.38
CA LYS A 201 0.71 -15.58 -14.48
C LYS A 201 1.75 -16.52 -13.90
N LYS A 202 3.04 -16.26 -14.12
CA LYS A 202 4.14 -17.02 -13.51
C LYS A 202 4.25 -16.86 -11.98
N ALA A 203 3.70 -15.78 -11.42
CA ALA A 203 3.60 -15.59 -9.97
C ALA A 203 2.37 -16.28 -9.37
N GLU A 204 1.25 -16.29 -10.11
CA GLU A 204 0.02 -17.02 -9.78
C GLU A 204 0.28 -18.54 -9.83
N GLU A 205 0.79 -19.06 -10.95
CA GLU A 205 1.26 -20.45 -11.12
C GLU A 205 2.21 -20.88 -10.00
N PHE A 206 3.18 -20.05 -9.62
CA PHE A 206 4.11 -20.38 -8.53
C PHE A 206 3.39 -20.50 -7.18
N SER A 207 2.40 -19.65 -6.92
CA SER A 207 1.63 -19.64 -5.66
C SER A 207 0.74 -20.89 -5.55
N GLU A 208 0.04 -21.26 -6.62
CA GLU A 208 -0.80 -22.47 -6.68
C GLU A 208 0.02 -23.76 -6.46
N ASN A 209 1.25 -23.80 -6.98
CA ASN A 209 2.18 -24.92 -6.75
C ASN A 209 2.72 -24.97 -5.30
N GLN A 210 2.66 -23.87 -4.54
CA GLN A 210 2.98 -23.86 -3.10
C GLN A 210 1.76 -24.20 -2.23
N GLU A 211 0.55 -23.77 -2.57
CA GLU A 211 -0.65 -24.15 -1.80
C GLU A 211 -1.00 -25.63 -1.99
N SER A 212 -0.88 -26.16 -3.22
CA SER A 212 -1.12 -27.59 -3.51
C SER A 212 -0.16 -28.57 -2.84
N THR A 213 0.99 -28.09 -2.34
CA THR A 213 1.93 -28.90 -1.53
C THR A 213 1.75 -28.75 -0.01
N ASN A 214 0.90 -27.81 0.44
CA ASN A 214 0.63 -27.54 1.85
C ASN A 214 -0.86 -27.82 2.17
N THR A 215 -1.19 -29.06 2.50
CA THR A 215 -2.57 -29.49 2.75
C THR A 215 -3.24 -28.78 3.93
N THR A 216 -4.19 -27.91 3.60
CA THR A 216 -5.31 -27.49 4.46
C THR A 216 -4.97 -26.66 5.70
N THR A 217 -4.85 -25.34 5.53
CA THR A 217 -5.53 -24.31 6.37
C THR A 217 -5.40 -22.94 5.67
N THR A 218 -6.49 -22.16 5.59
CA THR A 218 -6.44 -20.72 5.21
C THR A 218 -5.82 -19.91 6.35
N THR A 219 -4.51 -20.05 6.50
CA THR A 219 -3.71 -19.45 7.57
C THR A 219 -3.30 -18.04 7.12
N PRO A 220 -3.31 -17.02 8.01
CA PRO A 220 -2.63 -15.76 7.75
C PRO A 220 -1.18 -15.99 7.30
N LEU A 221 -0.65 -15.07 6.49
CA LEU A 221 0.67 -15.18 5.89
C LEU A 221 1.73 -15.44 6.98
N ASN A 222 2.27 -16.65 7.02
CA ASN A 222 2.95 -17.16 8.23
C ASN A 222 4.43 -16.75 8.29
N TYR A 223 4.69 -15.45 8.45
CA TYR A 223 6.02 -14.92 8.76
C TYR A 223 6.26 -14.82 10.26
N GLN A 224 7.41 -15.30 10.72
CA GLN A 224 7.83 -15.13 12.10
C GLN A 224 8.28 -13.67 12.32
N THR A 225 7.55 -12.92 13.13
CA THR A 225 7.96 -11.59 13.56
C THR A 225 8.99 -11.64 14.69
N HIS A 226 9.97 -10.75 14.64
CA HIS A 226 10.84 -10.49 15.79
C HIS A 226 9.99 -9.89 16.92
N PRO A 227 10.14 -10.29 18.20
CA PRO A 227 9.31 -9.78 19.31
C PRO A 227 9.40 -8.27 19.57
N GLN A 228 10.38 -7.61 18.95
CA GLN A 228 10.61 -6.16 18.99
C GLN A 228 10.58 -5.52 17.59
N ALA A 229 9.94 -6.18 16.62
CA ALA A 229 9.48 -5.51 15.39
C ALA A 229 8.19 -4.76 15.71
N ILE A 230 8.16 -3.46 15.43
CA ILE A 230 7.04 -2.56 15.76
C ILE A 230 6.45 -2.01 14.46
N TYR A 231 5.15 -2.24 14.27
CA TYR A 231 4.35 -1.65 13.20
C TYR A 231 3.22 -0.83 13.81
N THR A 232 3.11 0.43 13.43
CA THR A 232 1.93 1.26 13.70
C THR A 232 0.71 0.72 12.94
N SER A 233 -0.48 0.93 13.51
CA SER A 233 -1.77 0.53 12.94
C SER A 233 -2.56 1.78 12.54
#